data_AF-A0A6C0U877-F1
#
_entry.id   AF-A0A6C0U877-F1
#
_cell.length_a   1.000
_cell.length_b   1.000
_cell.length_c   1.000
_cell.angle_alpha   90.00
_cell.angle_beta   90.00
_cell.angle_gamma   90.00
#
_symmetry.space_group_name_H-M   'P 1'
#
loop_
_entity.id
_entity.type
_entity.pdbx_description
1 polymer ?
#
loop_
_entity_poly.entity_id
_entity_poly.type
_entity_poly.pdbx_seq_one_letter_code
_entity_poly.pdbx_strand_id
1 'polypeptide(L)'
;MAHAQIVVPEGGILSVPPGGSLDLSCSDLVIEGAVAVSDGQLTSGGTIDIATTGELTSGSGDITLGGDWLNAGAFSAGTGTVLLIDDCGAPTATFVGNTVFHNLTLVSATGRNFIFPAGSNITVNGTLTLQGAPGQPISLSSSSGATAIINLGPAAQLVSANAIVPPTVQIGETAAGTVAIPVLGNHALVLLALLMLVVAGVRLQCSSSIPIPTRRHCNDRRHSG
;
A
#
# COMPACT_ATOMS: atom_id res chain seq x y z
N MET A 1 0.39 32.50 9.35
CA MET A 1 1.77 33.01 9.40
C MET A 1 2.24 33.01 7.95
N ALA A 2 2.77 34.11 7.42
CA ALA A 2 3.38 34.07 6.08
C ALA A 2 4.83 33.62 6.25
N HIS A 3 5.18 32.48 5.67
CA HIS A 3 6.56 32.02 5.62
C HIS A 3 7.27 32.69 4.44
N ALA A 4 8.60 32.75 4.49
CA ALA A 4 9.35 33.06 3.28
C ALA A 4 9.08 31.94 2.26
N GLN A 5 9.01 32.27 0.96
CA GLN A 5 8.83 31.28 -0.09
C GLN A 5 10.08 31.19 -0.96
N ILE A 6 10.44 29.97 -1.33
CA ILE A 6 11.41 29.65 -2.36
C ILE A 6 10.63 29.18 -3.57
N VAL A 7 10.83 29.84 -4.71
CA VAL A 7 10.17 29.50 -5.97
C VAL A 7 11.19 28.89 -6.92
N VAL A 8 10.89 27.70 -7.42
CA VAL A 8 11.55 27.13 -8.60
C VAL A 8 10.68 27.46 -9.80
N PRO A 9 11.00 28.51 -10.57
CA PRO A 9 10.14 29.00 -11.65
C PRO A 9 10.08 28.00 -12.80
N GLU A 10 9.12 28.17 -13.71
CA GLU A 10 9.05 27.39 -14.95
C GLU A 10 10.39 27.37 -15.71
N GLY A 11 10.82 26.19 -16.15
CA GLY A 11 12.15 25.98 -16.76
C GLY A 11 13.33 26.04 -15.79
N GLY A 12 13.11 26.44 -14.54
CA GLY A 12 14.07 26.34 -13.45
C GLY A 12 14.25 24.89 -12.99
N ILE A 13 15.46 24.61 -12.50
CA ILE A 13 15.81 23.29 -11.97
C ILE A 13 16.46 23.48 -10.60
N LEU A 14 15.98 22.72 -9.62
CA LEU A 14 16.61 22.54 -8.33
C LEU A 14 16.91 21.06 -8.13
N SER A 15 18.18 20.73 -7.95
CA SER A 15 18.61 19.34 -7.71
C SER A 15 19.27 19.23 -6.35
N VAL A 16 18.77 18.32 -5.51
CA VAL A 16 19.50 17.79 -4.38
C VAL A 16 20.26 16.55 -4.89
N PRO A 17 21.60 16.60 -4.95
CA PRO A 17 22.39 15.51 -5.48
C PRO A 17 22.41 14.31 -4.51
N PRO A 18 22.88 13.14 -4.97
CA PRO A 18 23.11 11.99 -4.12
C PRO A 18 23.88 12.27 -2.84
N GLY A 19 23.33 11.84 -1.70
CA GLY A 19 23.87 12.09 -0.36
C GLY A 19 23.87 13.58 0.07
N GLY A 20 23.33 14.47 -0.75
CA GLY A 20 23.19 15.89 -0.45
C GLY A 20 22.03 16.15 0.51
N SER A 21 22.07 17.31 1.16
CA SER A 21 20.97 17.83 1.97
C SER A 21 20.71 19.28 1.59
N LEU A 22 19.44 19.60 1.42
CA LEU A 22 18.95 20.97 1.23
C LEU A 22 17.90 21.26 2.29
N ASP A 23 18.18 22.24 3.14
CA ASP A 23 17.25 22.73 4.16
C ASP A 23 16.83 24.17 3.79
N LEU A 24 15.53 24.39 3.64
CA LEU A 24 14.94 25.68 3.30
C LEU A 24 14.52 26.49 4.56
N SER A 25 14.92 26.03 5.75
CA SER A 25 14.76 26.76 7.01
C SER A 25 13.33 27.22 7.25
N CYS A 26 12.37 26.31 7.11
CA CYS A 26 10.95 26.56 7.30
C CYS A 26 10.29 27.47 6.27
N SER A 27 10.91 27.60 5.09
CA SER A 27 10.33 28.31 3.95
C SER A 27 9.39 27.41 3.17
N ASP A 28 8.32 27.98 2.65
CA ASP A 28 7.47 27.31 1.68
C ASP A 28 8.27 27.07 0.38
N LEU A 29 8.07 25.91 -0.24
CA LEU A 29 8.67 25.58 -1.52
C LEU A 29 7.57 25.54 -2.59
N VAL A 30 7.65 26.47 -3.54
CA VAL A 30 6.75 26.54 -4.71
C VAL A 30 7.50 26.02 -5.93
N ILE A 31 6.92 25.03 -6.60
CA ILE A 31 7.53 24.30 -7.71
C ILE A 31 6.70 24.55 -8.97
N GLU A 32 7.17 25.46 -9.82
CA GLU A 32 6.63 25.72 -11.16
C GLU A 32 7.49 25.07 -12.25
N GLY A 33 8.79 24.85 -11.96
CA GLY A 33 9.74 24.10 -12.78
C GLY A 33 9.99 22.68 -12.25
N ALA A 34 11.25 22.25 -12.22
CA ALA A 34 11.62 20.88 -11.84
C ALA A 34 12.44 20.83 -10.54
N VAL A 35 12.06 19.95 -9.63
CA VAL A 35 12.82 19.59 -8.43
C VAL A 35 13.15 18.10 -8.44
N ALA A 36 14.41 17.76 -8.25
CA ALA A 36 14.88 16.38 -8.15
C ALA A 36 15.65 16.16 -6.85
N VAL A 37 15.19 15.22 -6.02
CA VAL A 37 15.82 14.87 -4.74
C VAL A 37 16.81 13.70 -4.87
N SER A 38 16.67 12.89 -5.93
CA SER A 38 17.55 11.74 -6.22
C SER A 38 17.62 10.74 -5.06
N ASP A 39 18.67 10.73 -4.25
CA ASP A 39 18.85 9.99 -2.99
C ASP A 39 19.35 10.92 -1.87
N GLY A 40 19.15 12.22 -2.04
CA GLY A 40 19.42 13.25 -1.05
C GLY A 40 18.26 13.46 -0.08
N GLN A 41 18.33 14.57 0.65
CA GLN A 41 17.35 14.97 1.66
C GLN A 41 16.89 16.40 1.39
N LEU A 42 15.59 16.61 1.24
CA LEU A 42 14.98 17.93 1.10
C LEU A 42 14.14 18.24 2.34
N THR A 43 14.50 19.26 3.10
CA THR A 43 13.73 19.74 4.25
C THR A 43 13.21 21.14 3.95
N SER A 44 11.89 21.28 3.78
CA SER A 44 11.27 22.60 3.64
C SER A 44 10.91 23.18 5.01
N GLY A 45 10.32 22.37 5.91
CA GLY A 45 9.70 22.84 7.16
C GLY A 45 8.42 23.68 6.95
N GLY A 46 8.24 24.31 5.79
CA GLY A 46 7.02 24.98 5.35
C GLY A 46 6.12 24.08 4.49
N THR A 47 5.26 24.71 3.70
CA THR A 47 4.39 24.08 2.70
C THR A 47 5.17 23.69 1.46
N ILE A 48 4.83 22.55 0.88
CA ILE A 48 5.29 22.18 -0.48
C ILE A 48 4.11 22.34 -1.43
N ASP A 49 4.27 23.23 -2.42
CA ASP A 49 3.29 23.50 -3.47
C ASP A 49 3.87 23.13 -4.84
N ILE A 50 3.37 22.04 -5.41
CA ILE A 50 3.68 21.61 -6.76
C ILE A 50 2.61 22.21 -7.68
N ALA A 51 2.97 23.31 -8.35
CA ALA A 51 2.10 23.99 -9.29
C ALA A 51 1.79 23.08 -10.49
N THR A 52 0.79 23.43 -11.30
CA THR A 52 0.31 22.60 -12.42
C THR A 52 1.37 22.22 -13.45
N THR A 53 2.40 23.06 -13.62
CA THR A 53 3.55 22.84 -14.52
C THR A 53 4.74 22.21 -13.80
N GLY A 54 4.68 22.15 -12.47
CA GLY A 54 5.76 21.69 -11.61
C GLY A 54 5.95 20.18 -11.65
N GLU A 55 7.21 19.77 -11.55
CA GLU A 55 7.60 18.37 -11.40
C GLU A 55 8.47 18.20 -10.16
N LEU A 56 8.07 17.30 -9.26
CA LEU A 56 8.86 16.89 -8.10
C LEU A 56 9.17 15.39 -8.18
N THR A 57 10.45 15.05 -8.25
CA THR A 57 10.93 13.67 -8.30
C THR A 57 11.73 13.32 -7.04
N SER A 58 11.25 12.35 -6.26
CA SER A 58 11.91 11.94 -5.01
C SER A 58 13.10 11.01 -5.26
N GLY A 59 13.05 10.18 -6.32
CA GLY A 59 13.99 9.08 -6.49
C GLY A 59 13.90 8.11 -5.31
N SER A 60 14.99 7.86 -4.61
CA SER A 60 15.02 7.21 -3.30
C SER A 60 15.27 8.17 -2.14
N GLY A 61 15.34 9.48 -2.39
CA GLY A 61 15.57 10.51 -1.39
C GLY A 61 14.31 10.87 -0.62
N ASP A 62 14.49 11.49 0.54
CA ASP A 62 13.40 11.83 1.45
C ASP A 62 13.07 13.33 1.42
N ILE A 63 11.79 13.63 1.61
CA ILE A 63 11.23 14.97 1.63
C ILE A 63 10.58 15.19 2.98
N THR A 64 11.09 16.14 3.75
CA THR A 64 10.55 16.53 5.06
C THR A 64 9.88 17.90 4.97
N LEU A 65 8.65 18.00 5.44
CA LEU A 65 7.90 19.25 5.51
C LEU A 65 7.13 19.38 6.83
N GLY A 66 6.87 20.63 7.21
CA GLY A 66 6.03 20.95 8.36
C GLY A 66 4.66 21.49 7.97
N GLY A 67 4.54 22.11 6.80
CA GLY A 67 3.31 22.74 6.31
C GLY A 67 2.38 21.80 5.55
N ASP A 68 1.65 22.39 4.60
CA ASP A 68 0.70 21.69 3.76
C ASP A 68 1.39 20.96 2.60
N TRP A 69 0.71 19.95 2.05
CA TRP A 69 1.11 19.27 0.82
C TRP A 69 0.10 19.58 -0.28
N LEU A 70 0.50 20.42 -1.23
CA LEU A 70 -0.36 20.86 -2.33
C LEU A 70 0.20 20.30 -3.64
N ASN A 71 -0.51 19.36 -4.27
CA ASN A 71 -0.07 18.74 -5.51
C ASN A 71 -1.06 19.00 -6.65
N ALA A 72 -0.84 20.08 -7.39
CA ALA A 72 -1.54 20.37 -8.64
C ALA A 72 -0.79 19.88 -9.89
N GLY A 73 0.52 19.65 -9.77
CA GLY A 73 1.41 19.16 -10.84
C GLY A 73 1.73 17.67 -10.77
N ALA A 74 2.99 17.36 -11.11
CA ALA A 74 3.49 15.99 -11.17
C ALA A 74 4.39 15.66 -9.97
N PHE A 75 4.05 14.60 -9.24
CA PHE A 75 4.90 14.02 -8.21
C PHE A 75 5.27 12.58 -8.57
N SER A 76 6.57 12.29 -8.61
CA SER A 76 7.11 10.95 -8.81
C SER A 76 7.86 10.50 -7.56
N ALA A 77 7.21 9.66 -6.76
CA ALA A 77 7.71 9.25 -5.45
C ALA A 77 8.94 8.33 -5.49
N GLY A 78 9.18 7.62 -6.60
CA GLY A 78 10.18 6.56 -6.67
C GLY A 78 10.05 5.56 -5.51
N THR A 79 11.09 5.45 -4.68
CA THR A 79 11.09 4.68 -3.42
C THR A 79 11.30 5.54 -2.18
N GLY A 80 11.26 6.87 -2.32
CA GLY A 80 11.53 7.82 -1.24
C GLY A 80 10.39 7.94 -0.21
N THR A 81 10.66 8.69 0.86
CA THR A 81 9.69 8.98 1.91
C THR A 81 9.29 10.45 1.91
N VAL A 82 7.99 10.70 2.00
CA VAL A 82 7.48 12.02 2.39
C VAL A 82 7.14 11.98 3.88
N LEU A 83 7.79 12.86 4.65
CA LEU A 83 7.71 12.93 6.10
C LEU A 83 7.13 14.28 6.53
N LEU A 84 5.98 14.25 7.20
CA LEU A 84 5.38 15.42 7.82
C LEU A 84 5.71 15.41 9.33
N ILE A 85 6.35 16.48 9.80
CA ILE A 85 6.76 16.68 11.21
C ILE A 85 6.16 17.96 11.81
N ASP A 86 6.32 18.15 13.12
CA ASP A 86 5.85 19.36 13.82
C ASP A 86 6.63 20.63 13.45
N ASP A 87 7.88 20.50 13.00
CA ASP A 87 8.79 21.65 12.82
C ASP A 87 8.20 22.69 11.87
N CYS A 88 8.02 23.90 12.40
CA CYS A 88 7.48 25.05 11.68
C CYS A 88 6.08 24.86 11.06
N GLY A 89 5.43 23.74 11.35
CA GLY A 89 4.10 23.41 10.92
C GLY A 89 3.02 24.07 11.77
N ALA A 90 1.88 24.34 11.14
CA ALA A 90 0.66 24.64 11.85
C ALA A 90 0.16 23.40 12.62
N PRO A 91 -0.73 23.55 13.63
CA PRO A 91 -1.39 22.41 14.29
C PRO A 91 -2.18 21.52 13.31
N THR A 92 -2.40 21.99 12.08
CA THR A 92 -2.99 21.26 10.97
C THR A 92 -2.01 21.15 9.81
N ALA A 93 -2.10 20.07 9.04
CA ALA A 93 -1.53 19.97 7.69
C ALA A 93 -2.62 19.48 6.74
N THR A 94 -2.76 20.15 5.61
CA THR A 94 -3.75 19.84 4.58
C THR A 94 -3.09 19.21 3.38
N PHE A 95 -3.70 18.15 2.87
CA PHE A 95 -3.36 17.56 1.59
C PHE A 95 -4.34 18.07 0.53
N VAL A 96 -3.81 18.50 -0.61
CA VAL A 96 -4.60 18.92 -1.77
C VAL A 96 -4.11 18.23 -3.02
N GLY A 97 -5.06 17.84 -3.88
CA GLY A 97 -4.77 17.15 -5.14
C GLY A 97 -4.60 15.64 -4.99
N ASN A 98 -4.24 15.00 -6.10
CA ASN A 98 -4.03 13.56 -6.14
C ASN A 98 -2.55 13.27 -5.94
N THR A 99 -2.20 12.38 -5.03
CA THR A 99 -0.79 12.01 -4.81
C THR A 99 -0.64 10.53 -4.56
N VAL A 100 0.31 9.92 -5.28
CA VAL A 100 0.77 8.56 -5.04
C VAL A 100 2.12 8.64 -4.34
N PHE A 101 2.14 8.31 -3.06
CA PHE A 101 3.36 8.20 -2.28
C PHE A 101 3.92 6.78 -2.35
N HIS A 102 5.24 6.67 -2.25
CA HIS A 102 5.86 5.39 -1.92
C HIS A 102 5.73 5.17 -0.41
N ASN A 103 6.47 5.94 0.41
CA ASN A 103 6.25 5.98 1.85
C ASN A 103 5.68 7.34 2.27
N LEU A 104 4.68 7.34 3.16
CA LEU A 104 4.13 8.52 3.78
C LEU A 104 4.20 8.37 5.30
N THR A 105 4.90 9.28 5.97
CA THR A 105 5.04 9.27 7.42
C THR A 105 4.47 10.55 8.01
N LEU A 106 3.48 10.40 8.90
CA LEU A 106 2.82 11.49 9.61
C LEU A 106 3.19 11.38 11.08
N VAL A 107 4.02 12.30 11.56
CA VAL A 107 4.53 12.28 12.94
C VAL A 107 4.20 13.60 13.62
N SER A 108 3.73 13.51 14.86
CA SER A 108 3.56 14.69 15.71
C SER A 108 3.76 14.35 17.18
N ALA A 109 4.48 15.20 17.89
CA ALA A 109 4.55 15.21 19.34
C ALA A 109 3.46 16.08 19.99
N THR A 110 2.79 16.93 19.19
CA THR A 110 1.80 17.92 19.64
C THR A 110 0.35 17.57 19.30
N GLY A 111 0.12 16.44 18.63
CA GLY A 111 -1.23 15.94 18.31
C GLY A 111 -1.85 16.59 17.07
N ARG A 112 -1.04 16.86 16.04
CA ARG A 112 -1.49 17.51 14.80
C ARG A 112 -2.67 16.79 14.13
N ASN A 113 -3.49 17.59 13.43
CA ASN A 113 -4.55 17.08 12.56
C ASN A 113 -4.11 17.09 11.09
N PHE A 114 -4.19 15.94 10.43
CA PHE A 114 -3.92 15.79 9.00
C PHE A 114 -5.22 15.72 8.22
N ILE A 115 -5.46 16.71 7.36
CA ILE A 115 -6.69 16.91 6.62
C ILE A 115 -6.51 16.38 5.20
N PHE A 116 -7.30 15.39 4.81
CA PHE A 116 -7.23 14.76 3.49
C PHE A 116 -8.34 15.24 2.54
N PRO A 117 -8.09 15.28 1.23
CA PRO A 117 -9.14 15.48 0.24
C PRO A 117 -10.19 14.36 0.34
N ALA A 118 -11.47 14.69 0.15
CA ALA A 118 -12.51 13.68 0.11
C ALA A 118 -12.47 12.88 -1.20
N GLY A 119 -12.72 11.58 -1.10
CA GLY A 119 -12.52 10.62 -2.19
C GLY A 119 -11.15 9.92 -2.13
N SER A 120 -10.81 9.22 -3.20
CA SER A 120 -9.62 8.35 -3.31
C SER A 120 -8.42 9.07 -3.94
N ASN A 121 -8.03 10.22 -3.37
CA ASN A 121 -6.98 11.06 -3.97
C ASN A 121 -5.57 10.69 -3.47
N ILE A 122 -5.46 10.00 -2.33
CA ILE A 122 -4.17 9.60 -1.77
C ILE A 122 -3.98 8.09 -1.92
N THR A 123 -2.82 7.69 -2.42
CA THR A 123 -2.40 6.29 -2.48
C THR A 123 -1.01 6.14 -1.86
N VAL A 124 -0.80 5.10 -1.06
CA VAL A 124 0.50 4.76 -0.48
C VAL A 124 0.88 3.35 -0.90
N ASN A 125 1.97 3.20 -1.64
CA ASN A 125 2.40 1.91 -2.21
C ASN A 125 3.35 1.11 -1.29
N GLY A 126 4.08 1.80 -0.42
CA GLY A 126 5.00 1.25 0.57
C GLY A 126 4.39 1.34 1.97
N THR A 127 4.95 2.17 2.85
CA THR A 127 4.49 2.27 4.25
C THR A 127 3.73 3.56 4.50
N LEU A 128 2.54 3.45 5.09
CA LEU A 128 1.85 4.55 5.75
C LEU A 128 2.14 4.47 7.25
N THR A 129 2.83 5.46 7.78
CA THR A 129 3.13 5.57 9.21
C THR A 129 2.32 6.70 9.84
N LEU A 130 1.57 6.37 10.89
CA LEU A 130 0.77 7.29 11.70
C LEU A 130 1.30 7.27 13.14
N GLN A 131 1.94 8.36 13.58
CA GLN A 131 2.62 8.37 14.87
C GLN A 131 2.34 9.66 15.65
N GLY A 132 1.56 9.55 16.73
CA GLY A 132 1.42 10.58 17.75
C GLY A 132 2.26 10.31 19.01
N ALA A 133 2.30 11.25 19.93
CA ALA A 133 2.88 11.04 21.26
C ALA A 133 1.81 10.51 22.25
N PRO A 134 2.20 9.80 23.32
CA PRO A 134 1.27 9.39 24.38
C PRO A 134 0.53 10.61 24.97
N GLY A 135 -0.81 10.56 24.99
CA GLY A 135 -1.65 11.68 25.43
C GLY A 135 -1.78 12.82 24.42
N GLN A 136 -1.06 12.78 23.30
CA GLN A 136 -1.16 13.72 22.17
C GLN A 136 -1.24 12.95 20.85
N PRO A 137 -2.34 12.18 20.64
CA PRO A 137 -2.48 11.41 19.42
C PRO A 137 -2.63 12.35 18.21
N ILE A 138 -2.08 11.95 17.06
CA ILE A 138 -2.45 12.62 15.81
C ILE A 138 -3.91 12.35 15.49
N SER A 139 -4.55 13.27 14.78
CA SER A 139 -5.89 13.06 14.23
C SER A 139 -5.86 13.13 12.72
N LEU A 140 -6.69 12.32 12.07
CA LEU A 140 -6.97 12.47 10.65
C LEU A 140 -8.35 13.09 10.48
N SER A 141 -8.59 13.77 9.38
CA SER A 141 -9.92 14.28 9.03
C SER A 141 -10.09 14.40 7.53
N SER A 142 -11.35 14.46 7.08
CA SER A 142 -11.66 14.82 5.71
C SER A 142 -11.85 16.33 5.60
N SER A 143 -11.34 16.91 4.52
CA SER A 143 -11.52 18.32 4.12
C SER A 143 -12.98 18.68 3.85
N SER A 144 -13.85 17.70 3.66
CA SER A 144 -15.29 17.89 3.50
C SER A 144 -16.08 16.91 4.36
N GLY A 145 -17.40 17.05 4.38
CA GLY A 145 -18.29 16.10 5.05
C GLY A 145 -18.33 14.71 4.40
N ALA A 146 -17.75 14.53 3.21
CA ALA A 146 -17.63 13.23 2.54
C ALA A 146 -16.37 12.48 3.00
N THR A 147 -16.37 11.16 2.85
CA THR A 147 -15.26 10.30 3.32
C THR A 147 -13.98 10.53 2.50
N ALA A 148 -12.86 10.74 3.20
CA ALA A 148 -11.53 10.69 2.61
C ALA A 148 -11.04 9.23 2.58
N ILE A 149 -10.48 8.79 1.46
CA ILE A 149 -10.00 7.42 1.26
C ILE A 149 -8.50 7.46 0.97
N ILE A 150 -7.73 6.81 1.83
CA ILE A 150 -6.30 6.59 1.64
C ILE A 150 -6.11 5.16 1.14
N ASN A 151 -5.85 5.00 -0.15
CA ASN A 151 -5.62 3.68 -0.73
C ASN A 151 -4.26 3.14 -0.31
N LEU A 152 -4.21 1.86 0.02
CA LEU A 152 -2.97 1.14 0.28
C LEU A 152 -2.71 0.19 -0.91
N GLY A 153 -1.49 0.20 -1.43
CA GLY A 153 -1.08 -0.74 -2.47
C GLY A 153 -1.09 -2.19 -1.98
N PRO A 154 -1.00 -3.20 -2.87
CA PRO A 154 -1.14 -4.62 -2.51
C PRO A 154 -0.13 -5.14 -1.46
N ALA A 155 1.05 -4.52 -1.39
CA ALA A 155 2.11 -4.85 -0.43
C ALA A 155 2.27 -3.78 0.65
N ALA A 156 1.43 -2.74 0.64
CA ALA A 156 1.60 -1.61 1.52
C ALA A 156 1.33 -1.98 2.98
N GLN A 157 2.05 -1.34 3.89
CA GLN A 157 1.94 -1.56 5.33
C GLN A 157 1.35 -0.33 6.00
N LEU A 158 0.48 -0.56 6.98
CA LEU A 158 0.01 0.48 7.90
C LEU A 158 0.69 0.28 9.25
N VAL A 159 1.47 1.26 9.67
CA VAL A 159 2.05 1.34 11.02
C VAL A 159 1.35 2.47 11.74
N SER A 160 0.68 2.18 12.85
CA SER A 160 -0.11 3.18 13.58
C SER A 160 0.10 3.07 15.09
N ALA A 161 0.45 4.20 15.71
CA ALA A 161 0.57 4.35 17.15
C ALA A 161 0.14 5.75 17.59
N ASN A 162 -0.72 5.84 18.60
CA ASN A 162 -1.32 7.10 19.07
C ASN A 162 -1.93 7.92 17.91
N ALA A 163 -2.82 7.32 17.14
CA ALA A 163 -3.52 7.98 16.05
C ALA A 163 -5.04 7.81 16.20
N ILE A 164 -5.78 8.87 15.90
CA ILE A 164 -7.24 8.90 15.85
C ILE A 164 -7.65 8.95 14.38
N VAL A 165 -8.26 7.87 13.91
CA VAL A 165 -8.85 7.78 12.57
C VAL A 165 -10.38 7.86 12.73
N PRO A 166 -11.03 8.99 12.39
CA PRO A 166 -12.47 9.11 12.51
C PRO A 166 -13.20 8.34 11.39
N PRO A 167 -14.52 8.11 11.51
CA PRO A 167 -15.30 7.42 10.47
C PRO A 167 -15.32 8.12 9.10
N THR A 168 -14.97 9.41 9.06
CA THR A 168 -14.84 10.20 7.83
C THR A 168 -13.55 9.92 7.08
N VAL A 169 -12.67 9.06 7.59
CA VAL A 169 -11.42 8.64 6.94
C VAL A 169 -11.37 7.11 6.85
N GLN A 170 -11.18 6.60 5.65
CA GLN A 170 -10.96 5.19 5.37
C GLN A 170 -9.52 4.97 4.93
N ILE A 171 -8.87 3.94 5.48
CA ILE A 171 -7.50 3.55 5.13
C ILE A 171 -7.52 2.11 4.62
N GLY A 172 -6.89 1.89 3.47
CA GLY A 172 -6.87 0.61 2.77
C GLY A 172 -8.11 0.40 1.88
N GLU A 173 -8.10 -0.68 1.10
CA GLU A 173 -9.25 -1.01 0.27
C GLU A 173 -10.48 -1.35 1.14
N THR A 174 -11.64 -0.81 0.79
CA THR A 174 -12.84 -1.65 0.79
C THR A 174 -12.60 -2.73 -0.26
N ALA A 175 -12.19 -3.92 0.18
CA ALA A 175 -11.82 -5.06 -0.65
C ALA A 175 -12.38 -4.97 -2.07
N ALA A 176 -11.51 -4.84 -3.09
CA ALA A 176 -11.86 -5.32 -4.42
C ALA A 176 -12.45 -6.72 -4.21
N GLY A 177 -13.75 -6.87 -4.53
CA GLY A 177 -14.61 -7.92 -4.01
C GLY A 177 -13.87 -9.25 -3.92
N THR A 178 -13.98 -9.93 -2.78
CA THR A 178 -13.49 -11.29 -2.61
C THR A 178 -13.91 -12.10 -3.83
N VAL A 179 -13.01 -12.27 -4.80
CA VAL A 179 -13.17 -13.31 -5.79
C VAL A 179 -13.04 -14.55 -4.93
N ALA A 180 -14.18 -15.19 -4.67
CA ALA A 180 -14.19 -16.46 -3.99
C ALA A 180 -13.17 -17.33 -4.72
N ILE A 181 -12.03 -17.62 -4.08
CA ILE A 181 -11.24 -18.76 -4.47
C ILE A 181 -12.23 -19.90 -4.30
N PRO A 182 -12.60 -20.64 -5.35
CA PRO A 182 -13.49 -21.77 -5.20
C PRO A 182 -12.71 -22.80 -4.38
N VAL A 183 -12.83 -22.72 -3.05
CA VAL A 183 -12.38 -23.77 -2.17
C VAL A 183 -13.25 -24.96 -2.56
N LEU A 184 -12.62 -26.02 -3.09
CA LEU A 184 -13.31 -27.29 -3.27
C LEU A 184 -13.93 -27.62 -1.92
N GLY A 185 -15.27 -27.57 -1.85
CA GLY A 185 -15.98 -27.82 -0.60
C GLY A 185 -15.53 -29.14 0.00
N ASN A 186 -15.59 -29.26 1.32
CA ASN A 186 -15.10 -30.43 2.05
C ASN A 186 -15.58 -31.77 1.46
N HIS A 187 -16.79 -31.77 0.86
CA HIS A 187 -17.35 -32.91 0.12
C HIS A 187 -16.59 -33.29 -1.17
N ALA A 188 -16.12 -32.32 -1.94
CA ALA A 188 -15.34 -32.55 -3.16
C ALA A 188 -13.95 -33.13 -2.83
N LEU A 189 -13.34 -32.68 -1.74
CA LEU A 189 -12.08 -33.25 -1.22
C LEU A 189 -12.28 -34.70 -0.74
N VAL A 190 -13.38 -34.98 -0.02
CA VAL A 190 -13.74 -36.34 0.41
C VAL A 190 -14.00 -37.26 -0.79
N LEU A 191 -14.67 -36.77 -1.83
CA LEU A 191 -14.93 -37.52 -3.07
C LEU A 191 -13.62 -37.85 -3.82
N LEU A 192 -12.70 -36.90 -3.90
CA LEU A 192 -11.40 -37.12 -4.55
C LEU A 192 -10.54 -38.14 -3.78
N ALA A 193 -10.55 -38.07 -2.45
CA ALA A 193 -9.87 -39.03 -1.58
C ALA A 193 -10.46 -40.45 -1.73
N LEU A 194 -11.78 -40.57 -1.81
CA LEU A 194 -12.45 -41.85 -2.08
C LEU A 194 -12.09 -42.41 -3.46
N LEU A 195 -12.04 -41.57 -4.50
CA LEU A 195 -11.63 -41.99 -5.85
C LEU A 195 -10.20 -42.51 -5.88
N MET A 196 -9.28 -41.84 -5.18
CA MET A 196 -7.88 -42.27 -5.06
C MET A 196 -7.76 -43.61 -4.31
N LEU A 197 -8.57 -43.83 -3.27
CA LEU A 197 -8.64 -45.11 -2.55
C LEU A 197 -9.20 -46.24 -3.42
N VAL A 198 -10.22 -45.98 -4.24
CA VAL A 198 -10.77 -46.96 -5.19
C VAL A 198 -9.74 -47.34 -6.26
N VAL A 199 -9.01 -46.37 -6.81
CA VAL A 199 -7.95 -46.63 -7.80
C VAL A 199 -6.81 -47.46 -7.17
N ALA A 200 -6.40 -47.15 -5.94
CA ALA A 200 -5.41 -47.95 -5.22
C ALA A 200 -5.92 -49.38 -4.90
N GLY A 201 -7.18 -49.53 -4.51
CA GLY A 201 -7.82 -50.82 -4.25
C GLY A 201 -7.89 -51.71 -5.48
N VAL A 202 -8.29 -51.18 -6.64
CA VAL A 202 -8.33 -51.92 -7.91
C VAL A 202 -6.93 -52.41 -8.32
N ARG A 203 -5.88 -51.62 -8.04
CA ARG A 203 -4.48 -52.04 -8.28
C ARG A 203 -4.04 -53.21 -7.39
N LEU A 204 -4.54 -53.28 -6.16
CA LEU A 204 -4.28 -54.38 -5.21
C LEU A 204 -5.05 -55.65 -5.57
N GLN A 205 -6.31 -55.55 -6.05
CA GLN A 205 -7.10 -56.72 -6.48
C GLN A 205 -6.51 -57.44 -7.71
N CYS A 206 -5.85 -56.72 -8.63
CA CYS A 206 -5.17 -57.36 -9.77
C CYS A 206 -3.85 -58.05 -9.41
N SER A 207 -3.28 -57.79 -8.23
CA SER A 207 -2.02 -58.40 -7.77
C SER A 207 -2.21 -59.78 -7.14
N SER A 208 -3.40 -60.09 -6.61
CA SER A 208 -3.64 -61.26 -5.77
C SER A 208 -4.13 -62.52 -6.50
N SER A 209 -4.04 -62.59 -7.84
CA SER A 209 -4.64 -63.70 -8.61
C SER A 209 -3.62 -64.52 -9.43
N ILE A 210 -2.80 -65.36 -8.80
CA ILE A 210 -2.13 -66.53 -9.44
C ILE A 210 -2.14 -67.75 -8.48
N PRO A 211 -2.39 -69.00 -8.97
CA PRO A 211 -3.38 -69.91 -8.38
C PRO A 211 -2.82 -71.22 -7.80
N ILE A 212 -3.55 -71.81 -6.85
CA ILE A 212 -3.34 -73.18 -6.33
C ILE A 212 -4.33 -74.13 -7.06
N PRO A 213 -3.88 -75.25 -7.67
CA PRO A 213 -4.74 -76.10 -8.50
C PRO A 213 -5.53 -77.09 -7.64
N THR A 214 -6.86 -77.04 -7.72
CA THR A 214 -7.76 -78.06 -7.14
C THR A 214 -8.28 -79.00 -8.23
N ARG A 215 -8.01 -80.30 -8.04
CA ARG A 215 -8.66 -81.42 -8.70
C ARG A 215 -10.18 -81.32 -8.56
N ARG A 216 -10.92 -81.36 -9.67
CA ARG A 216 -12.20 -82.08 -9.76
C ARG A 216 -12.29 -82.82 -11.08
N HIS A 217 -12.38 -84.14 -10.97
CA HIS A 217 -12.96 -85.02 -11.98
C HIS A 217 -14.38 -84.54 -12.30
N CYS A 218 -14.61 -84.16 -13.55
CA CYS A 218 -15.92 -84.33 -14.17
C CYS A 218 -15.78 -85.49 -15.17
N ASN A 219 -16.53 -86.54 -14.90
CA ASN A 219 -16.55 -87.76 -15.69
C ASN A 219 -17.38 -87.56 -16.96
N ASP A 220 -16.95 -88.30 -17.96
CA ASP A 220 -17.38 -88.49 -19.33
C ASP A 220 -18.91 -88.73 -19.51
N ARG A 221 -19.52 -88.09 -20.51
CA ARG A 221 -20.65 -88.65 -21.26
C ARG A 221 -20.52 -88.34 -22.75
N ARG A 222 -20.23 -89.43 -23.47
CA ARG A 222 -20.18 -89.64 -24.92
C ARG A 222 -21.50 -89.39 -25.68
N HIS A 223 -21.29 -89.28 -27.00
CA HIS A 223 -22.11 -89.72 -28.14
C HIS A 223 -23.33 -88.87 -28.49
N SER A 224 -23.72 -88.66 -29.75
CA SER A 224 -23.19 -88.90 -31.10
C SER A 224 -24.27 -88.33 -32.04
N GLY A 225 -23.90 -87.80 -33.20
CA GLY A 225 -24.84 -87.35 -34.24
C GLY A 225 -24.24 -86.27 -35.11
#